data_AF-W9SV34-F1
#
_entry.id   AF-W9SV34-F1
#
_cell.length_a   1.000
_cell.length_b   1.000
_cell.length_c   1.000
_cell.angle_alpha   90.00
_cell.angle_beta   90.00
_cell.angle_gamma   90.00
#
_symmetry.space_group_name_H-M   'P 1'
#
loop_
_entity.id
_entity.type
_entity.pdbx_description
1 polymer ?
#
loop_
_entity_poly.entity_id
_entity_poly.type
_entity_poly.pdbx_seq_one_letter_code
_entity_poly.pdbx_strand_id
1 'polypeptide(L)'
;MIVLCGLLADPKSTVASMGVLIQTTSLIYVFPSSLGFAVSTRVGNELGANRPGKARLSAAVAVTIAFVTGLCAMAFAYGMRERWGRMFTVDEEILRLTSAALPILGLCELGNCPQTVGCGVLRGSARPCTAANVNVSAFYLVGMPVAVGLSFWVGVGFCGLWLGLLAAQVCCAGLMLYVVGTTDWEFQAKRARMLTCAGCGDTTMMQSSDRKGEEEQPLFCIVVASP
;
A
#
# COMPACT_ATOMS: atom_id res chain seq x y z
N MET A 1 -10.73 10.80 7.27
CA MET A 1 -10.30 11.95 6.45
C MET A 1 -11.50 12.82 6.07
N ILE A 2 -12.24 12.60 4.97
CA ILE A 2 -13.33 13.51 4.50
C ILE A 2 -14.35 13.86 5.61
N VAL A 3 -14.86 12.87 6.35
CA VAL A 3 -15.81 13.11 7.46
C VAL A 3 -15.19 13.98 8.57
N LEU A 4 -13.90 13.81 8.86
CA LEU A 4 -13.17 14.65 9.82
C LEU A 4 -12.97 16.07 9.29
N CYS A 5 -12.74 16.26 7.98
CA CYS A 5 -12.73 17.58 7.35
C CYS A 5 -14.06 18.32 7.52
N GLY A 6 -15.18 17.60 7.52
CA GLY A 6 -16.52 18.14 7.81
C GLY A 6 -16.77 18.52 9.27
N LEU A 7 -15.87 18.15 10.19
CA LEU A 7 -15.91 18.48 11.62
C LEU A 7 -14.94 19.61 12.00
N LEU A 8 -14.18 20.16 11.04
CA LEU A 8 -13.36 21.35 11.24
C LEU A 8 -14.21 22.63 11.16
N ALA A 9 -13.67 23.74 11.67
CA ALA A 9 -14.36 25.04 11.74
C ALA A 9 -14.87 25.53 10.36
N ASP A 10 -14.09 25.32 9.30
CA ASP A 10 -14.42 25.70 7.92
C ASP A 10 -14.61 24.44 7.05
N PRO A 11 -15.77 23.75 7.15
CA PRO A 11 -15.95 22.45 6.53
C PRO A 11 -16.08 22.52 5.01
N LYS A 12 -16.61 23.63 4.46
CA LYS A 12 -16.82 23.78 3.00
C LYS A 12 -15.50 23.82 2.24
N SER A 13 -14.60 24.72 2.62
CA SER A 13 -13.29 24.87 2.00
C SER A 13 -12.43 23.63 2.22
N THR A 14 -12.37 23.13 3.45
CA THR A 14 -11.61 21.92 3.84
C THR A 14 -12.05 20.68 3.05
N VAL A 15 -13.36 20.43 2.91
CA VAL A 15 -13.87 19.28 2.14
C VAL A 15 -13.62 19.46 0.64
N ALA A 16 -13.76 20.67 0.09
CA ALA A 16 -13.48 20.94 -1.32
C ALA A 16 -11.98 20.75 -1.65
N SER A 17 -11.07 21.28 -0.83
CA SER A 17 -9.63 21.03 -0.94
C SER A 17 -9.30 19.55 -0.81
N MET A 18 -9.94 18.82 0.11
CA MET A 18 -9.77 17.37 0.24
C MET A 18 -10.18 16.64 -1.05
N GLY A 19 -11.26 17.05 -1.70
CA GLY A 19 -11.70 16.51 -2.99
C GLY A 19 -10.66 16.70 -4.10
N VAL A 20 -10.13 17.91 -4.26
CA VAL A 20 -9.07 18.23 -5.23
C VAL A 20 -7.81 17.36 -4.98
N LEU A 21 -7.40 17.25 -3.72
CA LEU A 21 -6.23 16.45 -3.34
C LEU A 21 -6.45 14.95 -3.57
N ILE A 22 -7.65 14.41 -3.30
CA ILE A 22 -7.98 13.01 -3.59
C ILE A 22 -7.95 12.72 -5.09
N GLN A 23 -8.48 13.61 -5.94
CA GLN A 23 -8.36 13.46 -7.41
C GLN A 23 -6.90 13.49 -7.87
N THR A 24 -6.08 14.32 -7.21
CA THR A 24 -4.63 14.43 -7.48
C THR A 24 -3.88 13.16 -7.10
N THR A 25 -4.06 12.65 -5.88
CA THR A 25 -3.53 11.36 -5.44
C THR A 25 -4.01 10.24 -6.34
N SER A 26 -5.28 10.22 -6.75
CA SER A 26 -5.83 9.18 -7.64
C SER A 26 -5.11 9.13 -8.99
N LEU A 27 -4.80 10.29 -9.59
CA LEU A 27 -4.01 10.39 -10.82
C LEU A 27 -2.57 9.89 -10.62
N ILE A 28 -1.92 10.30 -9.54
CA ILE A 28 -0.55 9.87 -9.21
C ILE A 28 -0.50 8.37 -8.93
N TYR A 29 -1.50 7.82 -8.24
CA TYR A 29 -1.57 6.44 -7.79
C TYR A 29 -1.69 5.40 -8.93
N VAL A 30 -2.08 5.82 -10.15
CA VAL A 30 -2.11 4.94 -11.33
C VAL A 30 -0.74 4.31 -11.60
N PHE A 31 0.36 5.05 -11.39
CA PHE A 31 1.73 4.58 -11.63
C PHE A 31 2.16 3.48 -10.64
N PRO A 32 2.16 3.69 -9.29
CA PRO A 32 2.52 2.63 -8.34
C PRO A 32 1.52 1.46 -8.34
N SER A 33 0.24 1.70 -8.62
CA SER A 33 -0.76 0.63 -8.78
C SER A 33 -0.40 -0.30 -9.96
N SER A 34 -0.14 0.28 -11.14
CA SER A 34 0.31 -0.46 -12.33
C SER A 34 1.60 -1.25 -12.08
N LEU A 35 2.58 -0.62 -11.42
CA LEU A 35 3.83 -1.28 -11.02
C LEU A 35 3.56 -2.43 -10.04
N GLY A 36 2.70 -2.23 -9.05
CA GLY A 36 2.30 -3.26 -8.08
C GLY A 36 1.62 -4.47 -8.73
N PHE A 37 0.81 -4.28 -9.78
CA PHE A 37 0.23 -5.39 -10.56
C PHE A 37 1.30 -6.12 -11.37
N ALA A 38 2.13 -5.40 -12.14
CA ALA A 38 3.20 -6.01 -12.94
C ALA A 38 4.16 -6.86 -12.08
N VAL A 39 4.47 -6.37 -10.88
CA VAL A 39 5.36 -7.04 -9.91
C VAL A 39 4.68 -8.22 -9.25
N SER A 40 3.38 -8.13 -8.92
CA SER A 40 2.59 -9.27 -8.43
C SER A 40 2.63 -10.43 -9.43
N THR A 41 2.40 -10.16 -10.71
CA THR A 41 2.47 -11.18 -11.78
C THR A 41 3.89 -11.73 -11.94
N ARG A 42 4.91 -10.87 -11.97
CA ARG A 42 6.30 -11.30 -12.17
C ARG A 42 6.83 -12.14 -11.00
N VAL A 43 6.54 -11.74 -9.76
CA VAL A 43 6.90 -12.50 -8.55
C VAL A 43 6.16 -13.83 -8.50
N GLY A 44 4.85 -13.84 -8.78
CA GLY A 44 4.07 -15.08 -8.85
C GLY A 44 4.60 -16.07 -9.88
N ASN A 45 4.95 -15.58 -11.08
CA ASN A 45 5.49 -16.42 -12.16
C ASN A 45 6.89 -16.99 -11.81
N GLU A 46 7.81 -16.19 -11.25
CA GLU A 46 9.14 -16.69 -10.88
C GLU A 46 9.10 -17.62 -9.64
N LEU A 47 8.17 -17.40 -8.69
CA LEU A 47 7.95 -18.34 -7.59
C LEU A 47 7.33 -19.65 -8.08
N GLY A 48 6.32 -19.59 -8.96
CA GLY A 48 5.71 -20.77 -9.58
C GLY A 48 6.69 -21.57 -10.46
N ALA A 49 7.64 -20.89 -11.11
CA ALA A 49 8.75 -21.51 -11.84
C ALA A 49 9.89 -22.04 -10.93
N ASN A 50 9.73 -22.02 -9.60
CA ASN A 50 10.72 -22.40 -8.60
C ASN A 50 12.06 -21.65 -8.75
N ARG A 51 12.01 -20.33 -8.97
CA ARG A 51 13.17 -19.42 -9.15
C ARG A 51 13.21 -18.32 -8.09
N PRO A 52 13.36 -18.67 -6.80
CA PRO A 52 13.31 -17.72 -5.67
C PRO A 52 14.28 -16.54 -5.81
N GLY A 53 15.50 -16.76 -6.32
CA GLY A 53 16.46 -15.69 -6.58
C GLY A 53 15.98 -14.64 -7.59
N LYS A 54 15.23 -15.04 -8.64
CA LYS A 54 14.64 -14.12 -9.62
C LYS A 54 13.41 -13.40 -9.07
N ALA A 55 12.63 -14.06 -8.22
CA ALA A 55 11.53 -13.42 -7.49
C ALA A 55 12.07 -12.32 -6.55
N ARG A 56 13.12 -12.60 -5.77
CA ARG A 56 13.80 -11.60 -4.92
C ARG A 56 14.33 -10.42 -5.72
N LEU A 57 15.02 -10.68 -6.84
CA LEU A 57 15.53 -9.63 -7.72
C LEU A 57 14.40 -8.77 -8.30
N SER A 58 13.29 -9.40 -8.72
CA SER A 58 12.13 -8.69 -9.25
C SER A 58 11.49 -7.78 -8.19
N ALA A 59 11.38 -8.23 -6.94
CA ALA A 59 10.90 -7.41 -5.83
C ALA A 59 11.85 -6.26 -5.46
N ALA A 60 13.17 -6.51 -5.46
CA ALA A 60 14.16 -5.48 -5.18
C ALA A 60 14.15 -4.36 -6.24
N VAL A 61 14.20 -4.72 -7.53
CA VAL A 61 14.09 -3.78 -8.65
C VAL A 61 12.77 -3.01 -8.60
N ALA A 62 11.67 -3.69 -8.28
CA ALA A 62 10.35 -3.07 -8.12
C ALA A 62 10.33 -1.98 -7.04
N VAL A 63 10.91 -2.26 -5.86
CA VAL A 63 11.01 -1.28 -4.77
C VAL A 63 11.86 -0.08 -5.17
N THR A 64 12.97 -0.28 -5.90
CA THR A 64 13.78 0.82 -6.43
C THR A 64 13.00 1.68 -7.42
N ILE A 65 12.27 1.08 -8.37
CA ILE A 65 11.42 1.84 -9.31
C ILE A 65 10.31 2.58 -8.55
N ALA A 66 9.68 1.94 -7.56
CA ALA A 66 8.65 2.56 -6.72
C ALA A 66 9.17 3.80 -5.98
N PHE A 67 10.39 3.75 -5.45
CA PHE A 67 11.02 4.88 -4.80
C PHE A 67 11.32 6.03 -5.79
N VAL A 68 11.84 5.71 -6.98
CA VAL A 68 12.04 6.72 -8.05
C VAL A 68 10.70 7.35 -8.49
N THR A 69 9.65 6.55 -8.67
CA THR A 69 8.30 7.05 -8.98
C THR A 69 7.74 7.93 -7.86
N GLY A 70 7.95 7.55 -6.59
CA GLY A 70 7.60 8.36 -5.42
C GLY A 70 8.34 9.70 -5.37
N LEU A 71 9.65 9.73 -5.70
CA LEU A 71 10.41 10.97 -5.82
C LEU A 71 9.88 11.86 -6.97
N CYS A 72 9.55 11.29 -8.12
CA CYS A 72 8.93 12.03 -9.22
C CYS A 72 7.56 12.60 -8.82
N ALA A 73 6.73 11.82 -8.13
CA ALA A 73 5.43 12.27 -7.61
C ALA A 73 5.58 13.40 -6.58
N MET A 74 6.54 13.30 -5.66
CA MET A 74 6.86 14.34 -4.69
C MET A 74 7.34 15.62 -5.37
N ALA A 75 8.25 15.53 -6.34
CA ALA A 75 8.75 16.66 -7.10
C ALA A 75 7.65 17.34 -7.91
N PHE A 76 6.74 16.56 -8.50
CA PHE A 76 5.55 17.07 -9.21
C PHE A 76 4.59 17.79 -8.26
N ALA A 77 4.22 17.18 -7.13
CA ALA A 77 3.31 17.77 -6.15
C ALA A 77 3.88 19.07 -5.55
N TYR A 78 5.18 19.11 -5.27
CA TYR A 78 5.86 20.32 -4.81
C TYR A 78 5.93 21.42 -5.89
N GLY A 79 6.34 21.06 -7.11
CA GLY A 79 6.49 22.01 -8.23
C GLY A 79 5.17 22.57 -8.75
N MET A 80 4.08 21.80 -8.66
CA MET A 80 2.75 22.23 -9.10
C MET A 80 1.91 22.89 -7.99
N ARG A 81 2.39 22.96 -6.73
CA ARG A 81 1.58 23.32 -5.55
C ARG A 81 0.69 24.58 -5.71
N GLU A 82 1.20 25.61 -6.39
CA GLU A 82 0.53 26.92 -6.56
C GLU A 82 -0.36 27.00 -7.81
N ARG A 83 -0.08 26.17 -8.81
CA ARG A 83 -0.82 26.16 -10.09
C ARG A 83 -1.91 25.10 -10.12
N TRP A 84 -1.74 24.00 -9.38
CA TRP A 84 -2.63 22.86 -9.43
C TRP A 84 -4.04 23.20 -8.95
N GLY A 85 -4.17 23.83 -7.77
CA GLY A 85 -5.46 24.25 -7.21
C GLY A 85 -6.25 25.20 -8.13
N ARG A 86 -5.55 26.07 -8.86
CA ARG A 86 -6.14 27.02 -9.84
C ARG A 86 -6.81 26.35 -11.04
N MET A 87 -6.53 25.07 -11.30
CA MET A 87 -7.21 24.31 -12.38
C MET A 87 -8.58 23.78 -11.94
N PHE A 88 -8.85 23.69 -10.64
CA PHE A 88 -10.08 23.12 -10.09
C PHE A 88 -11.03 24.18 -9.51
N THR A 89 -10.50 25.31 -9.04
CA THR A 89 -11.29 26.37 -8.39
C THR A 89 -10.61 27.73 -8.51
N VAL A 90 -11.38 28.79 -8.26
CA VAL A 90 -10.93 30.18 -8.16
C VAL A 90 -10.98 30.72 -6.71
N ASP A 91 -11.48 29.92 -5.77
CA ASP A 91 -11.63 30.28 -4.36
C ASP A 91 -10.28 30.29 -3.62
N GLU A 92 -9.85 31.48 -3.16
CA GLU A 92 -8.52 31.64 -2.56
C GLU A 92 -8.30 30.82 -1.28
N GLU A 93 -9.35 30.53 -0.52
CA GLU A 93 -9.25 29.74 0.71
C GLU A 93 -8.94 28.28 0.36
N ILE A 94 -9.68 27.72 -0.61
CA ILE A 94 -9.46 26.37 -1.15
C ILE A 94 -8.08 26.28 -1.81
N LEU A 95 -7.64 27.31 -2.54
CA LEU A 95 -6.28 27.38 -3.11
C LEU A 95 -5.21 27.33 -2.01
N ARG A 96 -5.36 28.13 -0.94
CA ARG A 96 -4.38 28.21 0.15
C ARG A 96 -4.24 26.88 0.88
N LEU A 97 -5.36 26.25 1.23
CA LEU A 97 -5.39 24.92 1.85
C LEU A 97 -4.76 23.84 0.95
N THR A 98 -5.09 23.85 -0.34
CA THR A 98 -4.57 22.87 -1.32
C THR A 98 -3.06 23.03 -1.52
N SER A 99 -2.58 24.26 -1.66
CA SER A 99 -1.15 24.58 -1.83
C SER A 99 -0.32 24.20 -0.60
N ALA A 100 -0.86 24.38 0.61
CA ALA A 100 -0.21 23.96 1.86
C ALA A 100 -0.16 22.42 2.03
N ALA A 101 -1.22 21.72 1.59
CA ALA A 101 -1.30 20.26 1.71
C ALA A 101 -0.54 19.50 0.61
N LEU A 102 -0.38 20.07 -0.60
CA LEU A 102 0.28 19.42 -1.74
C LEU A 102 1.73 18.93 -1.45
N PRO A 103 2.60 19.68 -0.76
CA PRO A 103 3.90 19.17 -0.31
C PRO A 103 3.80 17.98 0.66
N ILE A 104 2.82 18.00 1.57
CA ILE A 104 2.58 16.92 2.54
C ILE A 104 2.07 15.67 1.81
N LEU A 105 1.18 15.84 0.83
CA LEU A 105 0.72 14.79 -0.08
C LEU A 105 1.90 14.20 -0.86
N GLY A 106 2.79 15.03 -1.41
CA GLY A 106 4.01 14.56 -2.08
C GLY A 106 4.90 13.68 -1.20
N LEU A 107 5.05 14.02 0.08
CA LEU A 107 5.73 13.19 1.07
C LEU A 107 4.96 11.90 1.39
N CYS A 108 3.62 11.93 1.39
CA CYS A 108 2.79 10.73 1.56
C CYS A 108 3.01 9.76 0.38
N GLU A 109 3.06 10.25 -0.86
CA GLU A 109 3.26 9.43 -2.06
C GLU A 109 4.64 8.75 -2.09
N LEU A 110 5.66 9.37 -1.48
CA LEU A 110 6.99 8.76 -1.32
C LEU A 110 6.96 7.48 -0.47
N GLY A 111 6.04 7.38 0.51
CA GLY A 111 5.79 6.15 1.27
C GLY A 111 4.77 5.21 0.61
N ASN A 112 3.71 5.79 0.02
CA ASN A 112 2.62 5.08 -0.66
C ASN A 112 3.13 4.21 -1.82
N CYS A 113 4.09 4.71 -2.61
CA CYS A 113 4.64 3.98 -3.76
C CYS A 113 5.35 2.67 -3.35
N PRO A 114 6.36 2.67 -2.44
CA PRO A 114 6.94 1.44 -1.90
C PRO A 114 5.93 0.53 -1.21
N GLN A 115 4.97 1.07 -0.45
CA GLN A 115 3.93 0.28 0.22
C GLN A 115 3.04 -0.46 -0.79
N THR A 116 2.56 0.24 -1.83
CA THR A 116 1.71 -0.32 -2.90
C THR A 116 2.42 -1.43 -3.67
N VAL A 117 3.71 -1.25 -3.96
CA VAL A 117 4.53 -2.26 -4.63
C VAL A 117 4.83 -3.44 -3.69
N GLY A 118 5.08 -3.20 -2.40
CA GLY A 118 5.16 -4.24 -1.39
C GLY A 118 3.87 -5.07 -1.30
N CYS A 119 2.70 -4.43 -1.36
CA CYS A 119 1.40 -5.12 -1.45
C CYS A 119 1.33 -5.98 -2.73
N GLY A 120 1.86 -5.50 -3.85
CA GLY A 120 2.03 -6.26 -5.09
C GLY A 120 2.90 -7.51 -4.90
N VAL A 121 4.09 -7.37 -4.30
CA VAL A 121 5.00 -8.47 -3.99
C VAL A 121 4.33 -9.52 -3.10
N LEU A 122 3.65 -9.08 -2.03
CA LEU A 122 2.97 -10.00 -1.11
C LEU A 122 1.78 -10.72 -1.76
N ARG A 123 1.00 -10.03 -2.63
CA ARG A 123 -0.04 -10.68 -3.44
C ARG A 123 0.56 -11.73 -4.39
N GLY A 124 1.65 -11.41 -5.08
CA GLY A 124 2.38 -12.34 -5.96
C GLY A 124 2.94 -13.56 -5.21
N SER A 125 3.31 -13.40 -3.94
CA SER A 125 3.73 -14.49 -3.04
C SER A 125 2.57 -15.20 -2.33
N ALA A 126 1.32 -15.02 -2.78
CA ALA A 126 0.11 -15.57 -2.17
C ALA A 126 -0.04 -15.26 -0.66
N ARG A 127 0.39 -14.06 -0.21
CA ARG A 127 0.28 -13.57 1.18
C ARG A 127 -0.51 -12.25 1.30
N PRO A 128 -1.72 -12.13 0.70
CA PRO A 128 -2.51 -10.90 0.78
C PRO A 128 -2.92 -10.54 2.22
N CYS A 129 -3.17 -11.53 3.08
CA CYS A 129 -3.59 -11.31 4.47
C CYS A 129 -2.52 -10.56 5.28
N THR A 130 -1.23 -10.87 5.09
CA THR A 130 -0.13 -10.13 5.75
C THR A 130 -0.11 -8.67 5.29
N ALA A 131 -0.36 -8.40 4.00
CA ALA A 131 -0.45 -7.04 3.47
C ALA A 131 -1.64 -6.26 4.05
N ALA A 132 -2.81 -6.91 4.14
CA ALA A 132 -4.01 -6.32 4.73
C ALA A 132 -3.81 -5.97 6.21
N ASN A 133 -3.22 -6.88 6.99
CA ASN A 133 -2.97 -6.68 8.43
C ASN A 133 -2.01 -5.51 8.69
N VAL A 134 -0.93 -5.38 7.90
CA VAL A 134 -0.01 -4.22 7.98
C VAL A 134 -0.74 -2.92 7.64
N ASN A 135 -1.59 -2.92 6.60
CA ASN A 135 -2.32 -1.72 6.20
C ASN A 135 -3.34 -1.29 7.27
N VAL A 136 -4.14 -2.22 7.79
CA VAL A 136 -5.14 -1.94 8.83
C VAL A 136 -4.46 -1.47 10.12
N SER A 137 -3.38 -2.11 10.57
CA SER A 137 -2.69 -1.71 11.79
C SER A 137 -2.07 -0.31 11.66
N ALA A 138 -1.34 -0.01 10.58
CA ALA A 138 -0.72 1.30 10.38
C ALA A 138 -1.77 2.43 10.27
N PHE A 139 -2.84 2.25 9.51
CA PHE A 139 -3.85 3.30 9.33
C PHE A 139 -4.72 3.52 10.58
N TYR A 140 -5.15 2.46 11.27
CA TYR A 140 -6.07 2.61 12.41
C TYR A 140 -5.36 2.79 13.76
N LEU A 141 -4.20 2.15 13.99
CA LEU A 141 -3.48 2.24 15.27
C LEU A 141 -2.48 3.40 15.33
N VAL A 142 -1.99 3.89 14.18
CA VAL A 142 -1.05 5.01 14.11
C VAL A 142 -1.67 6.21 13.41
N GLY A 143 -2.17 6.04 12.18
CA GLY A 143 -2.72 7.14 11.36
C GLY A 143 -3.87 7.89 12.01
N MET A 144 -4.92 7.17 12.42
CA MET A 144 -6.12 7.75 13.02
C MET A 144 -5.84 8.53 14.33
N PRO A 145 -5.14 7.99 15.36
CA PRO A 145 -4.87 8.74 16.57
C PRO A 145 -3.95 9.95 16.33
N VAL A 146 -2.94 9.83 15.46
CA VAL A 146 -2.08 10.98 15.11
C VAL A 146 -2.87 12.06 14.38
N ALA A 147 -3.72 11.69 13.40
CA ALA A 147 -4.57 12.64 12.68
C ALA A 147 -5.54 13.38 13.63
N VAL A 148 -6.26 12.65 14.48
CA VAL A 148 -7.21 13.25 15.42
C VAL A 148 -6.49 14.12 16.45
N GLY A 149 -5.36 13.65 17.00
CA GLY A 149 -4.56 14.39 17.95
C GLY A 149 -4.02 15.71 17.39
N LEU A 150 -3.38 15.69 16.21
CA LEU A 150 -2.84 16.91 15.61
C LEU A 150 -3.95 17.87 15.16
N SER A 151 -5.04 17.37 14.59
CA SER A 151 -6.09 18.24 14.05
C SER A 151 -6.95 18.90 15.11
N PHE A 152 -7.41 18.15 16.12
CA PHE A 152 -8.39 18.63 17.10
C PHE A 152 -7.76 19.01 18.45
N TRP A 153 -6.67 18.36 18.85
CA TRP A 153 -6.03 18.59 20.16
C TRP A 153 -4.93 19.65 20.08
N VAL A 154 -4.06 19.56 19.07
CA VAL A 154 -3.00 20.55 18.81
C VAL A 154 -3.52 21.73 17.96
N GLY A 155 -4.72 21.61 17.37
CA GLY A 155 -5.34 22.69 16.59
C GLY A 155 -4.73 22.91 15.20
N VAL A 156 -3.94 21.96 14.67
CA VAL A 156 -3.30 22.04 13.35
C VAL A 156 -4.31 21.89 12.20
N GLY A 157 -5.58 21.55 12.52
CA GLY A 157 -6.68 21.51 11.57
C GLY A 157 -6.39 20.62 10.36
N PHE A 158 -6.55 21.17 9.16
CA PHE A 158 -6.46 20.43 7.91
C PHE A 158 -5.07 19.81 7.69
N CYS A 159 -4.00 20.55 7.95
CA CYS A 159 -2.64 20.03 7.82
C CYS A 159 -2.36 18.90 8.82
N GLY A 160 -2.99 18.92 10.00
CA GLY A 160 -2.92 17.83 10.98
C GLY A 160 -3.46 16.50 10.45
N LEU A 161 -4.51 16.54 9.61
CA LEU A 161 -5.09 15.35 8.99
C LEU A 161 -4.10 14.74 7.99
N TRP A 162 -3.47 15.57 7.16
CA TRP A 162 -2.44 15.15 6.20
C TRP A 162 -1.15 14.66 6.88
N LEU A 163 -0.75 15.24 8.01
CA LEU A 163 0.38 14.76 8.81
C LEU A 163 0.09 13.41 9.47
N GLY A 164 -1.14 13.16 9.93
CA GLY A 164 -1.56 11.84 10.39
C GLY A 164 -1.58 10.79 9.27
N LEU A 165 -2.00 11.17 8.06
CA LEU A 165 -1.88 10.33 6.86
C LEU A 165 -0.41 10.04 6.51
N LEU A 166 0.47 11.03 6.60
CA LEU A 166 1.91 10.86 6.38
C LEU A 166 2.51 9.87 7.40
N ALA A 167 2.17 10.01 8.68
CA ALA A 167 2.61 9.09 9.73
C ALA A 167 2.16 7.65 9.48
N ALA A 168 0.89 7.46 9.05
CA ALA A 168 0.41 6.15 8.60
C ALA A 168 1.24 5.61 7.44
N GLN A 169 1.45 6.41 6.39
CA GLN A 169 2.18 5.98 5.20
C GLN A 169 3.64 5.61 5.47
N VAL A 170 4.34 6.38 6.31
CA VAL A 170 5.72 6.07 6.74
C VAL A 170 5.77 4.76 7.54
N CYS A 171 4.84 4.55 8.47
CA CYS A 171 4.72 3.31 9.23
C CYS A 171 4.41 2.11 8.30
N CYS A 172 3.45 2.27 7.40
CA CYS A 172 3.04 1.26 6.42
C CYS A 172 4.20 0.87 5.51
N ALA A 173 4.91 1.85 4.93
CA ALA A 173 6.06 1.62 4.07
C ALA A 173 7.20 0.92 4.80
N GLY A 174 7.54 1.36 6.02
CA GLY A 174 8.59 0.75 6.84
C GLY A 174 8.30 -0.72 7.18
N LEU A 175 7.08 -1.00 7.67
CA LEU A 175 6.63 -2.38 7.94
C LEU A 175 6.62 -3.24 6.68
N MET A 176 6.16 -2.68 5.54
CA MET A 176 6.08 -3.45 4.31
C MET A 176 7.44 -3.78 3.71
N LEU A 177 8.38 -2.83 3.74
CA LEU A 177 9.77 -3.05 3.36
C LEU A 177 10.46 -4.05 4.30
N TYR A 178 10.18 -4.00 5.60
CA TYR A 178 10.66 -5.00 6.56
C TYR A 178 10.14 -6.40 6.22
N VAL A 179 8.83 -6.57 5.96
CA VAL A 179 8.24 -7.88 5.61
C VAL A 179 8.78 -8.41 4.27
N VAL A 180 8.97 -7.54 3.26
CA VAL A 180 9.58 -7.95 1.98
C VAL A 180 11.06 -8.31 2.15
N GLY A 181 11.82 -7.56 2.95
CA GLY A 181 13.23 -7.80 3.22
C GLY A 181 13.51 -9.06 4.05
N THR A 182 12.62 -9.40 5.00
CA THR A 182 12.69 -10.59 5.85
C THR A 182 12.01 -11.83 5.26
N THR A 183 11.38 -11.72 4.08
CA THR A 183 10.73 -12.87 3.44
C THR A 183 11.76 -13.89 2.96
N ASP A 184 11.66 -15.12 3.47
CA ASP A 184 12.37 -16.28 2.94
C ASP A 184 11.76 -16.69 1.58
N TRP A 185 12.49 -16.37 0.51
CA TRP A 185 12.11 -16.66 -0.87
C TRP A 185 12.14 -18.16 -1.20
N GLU A 186 13.03 -18.94 -0.59
CA GLU A 186 13.11 -20.40 -0.77
C GLU A 186 11.86 -21.07 -0.17
N PHE A 187 11.46 -20.65 1.02
CA PHE A 187 10.22 -21.10 1.64
C PHE A 187 8.99 -20.69 0.79
N GLN A 188 8.94 -19.46 0.26
CA GLN A 188 7.82 -19.06 -0.62
C GLN A 188 7.78 -19.85 -1.94
N ALA A 189 8.92 -20.22 -2.52
CA ALA A 189 8.96 -21.05 -3.73
C ALA A 189 8.45 -22.48 -3.45
N LYS A 190 8.87 -23.10 -2.34
CA LYS A 190 8.33 -24.39 -1.87
C LYS A 190 6.82 -24.32 -1.63
N ARG A 191 6.35 -23.26 -0.98
CA ARG A 191 4.93 -23.00 -0.71
C ARG A 191 4.12 -22.78 -1.99
N ALA A 192 4.65 -22.05 -2.97
CA ALA A 192 4.03 -21.90 -4.28
C ALA A 192 3.86 -23.25 -4.99
N ARG A 193 4.87 -24.13 -4.93
CA ARG A 193 4.79 -25.49 -5.46
C ARG A 193 3.76 -26.36 -4.74
N MET A 194 3.63 -26.26 -3.41
CA MET A 194 2.58 -26.99 -2.67
C MET A 194 1.17 -26.54 -3.10
N LEU A 195 0.96 -25.23 -3.27
CA LEU A 195 -0.32 -24.67 -3.70
C LEU A 195 -0.71 -25.06 -5.13
N THR A 196 0.26 -25.27 -6.04
CA THR A 196 -0.03 -25.75 -7.41
C THR A 196 -0.13 -27.27 -7.50
N CYS A 197 0.63 -28.03 -6.71
CA CYS A 197 0.56 -29.49 -6.70
C CYS A 197 -0.68 -30.05 -5.97
N ALA A 198 -1.29 -29.30 -5.03
CA ALA A 198 -2.51 -29.73 -4.35
C ALA A 198 -3.70 -29.96 -5.31
N GLY A 199 -3.72 -29.30 -6.48
CA GLY A 199 -4.72 -29.54 -7.54
C GLY A 199 -4.48 -30.80 -8.39
N CYS A 200 -3.43 -31.58 -8.11
CA CYS A 200 -3.04 -32.79 -8.85
C CYS A 200 -2.90 -34.02 -7.92
N GLY A 201 -3.44 -33.92 -6.70
CA GLY A 201 -3.09 -34.78 -5.58
C GLY A 201 -4.24 -35.54 -4.92
N ASP A 202 -5.32 -35.86 -5.65
CA ASP A 202 -6.43 -36.66 -5.10
C ASP A 202 -6.71 -37.95 -5.89
N THR A 203 -5.64 -38.63 -6.36
CA THR A 203 -5.69 -40.06 -6.70
C THR A 203 -4.31 -40.73 -6.61
N THR A 204 -3.75 -40.89 -5.40
CA THR A 204 -2.97 -42.08 -4.98
C THR A 204 -2.75 -42.00 -3.47
N MET A 205 -3.17 -43.04 -2.76
CA MET A 205 -3.20 -43.09 -1.30
C MET A 205 -1.84 -43.44 -0.65
N MET A 206 -1.54 -42.73 0.45
CA MET A 206 -1.18 -43.29 1.78
C MET A 206 0.19 -44.02 2.01
N GLN A 207 0.68 -43.90 3.26
CA GLN A 207 1.96 -44.40 3.82
C GLN A 207 3.21 -43.63 3.32
N SER A 208 4.19 -43.19 4.11
CA SER A 208 4.39 -42.96 5.57
C SER A 208 5.65 -42.04 5.75
N SER A 209 6.05 -41.47 6.89
CA SER A 209 5.56 -41.52 8.29
C SER A 209 6.02 -40.30 9.12
N ASP A 210 5.27 -40.01 10.20
CA ASP A 210 5.64 -39.36 11.48
C ASP A 210 6.94 -38.51 11.61
N ARG A 211 6.82 -37.16 11.64
CA ARG A 211 7.04 -36.38 12.89
C ARG A 211 6.64 -34.88 12.87
N LYS A 212 5.78 -34.51 13.84
CA LYS A 212 5.66 -33.25 14.61
C LYS A 212 6.00 -31.88 13.96
N GLY A 213 4.94 -31.11 13.68
CA GLY A 213 4.57 -29.96 14.51
C GLY A 213 5.11 -28.57 14.16
N GLU A 214 4.31 -27.79 13.42
CA GLU A 214 4.24 -26.32 13.49
C GLU A 214 2.87 -25.85 12.94
N GLU A 215 2.45 -24.62 13.26
CA GLU A 215 1.04 -24.19 13.28
C GLU A 215 0.29 -24.20 11.93
N GLU A 216 -0.85 -24.89 11.86
CA GLU A 216 -1.82 -24.76 10.77
C GLU A 216 -2.62 -23.44 10.88
N GLN A 217 -2.36 -22.49 9.98
CA GLN A 217 -3.37 -21.49 9.63
C GLN A 217 -4.39 -22.15 8.68
N PRO A 218 -5.71 -22.09 8.97
CA PRO A 218 -6.70 -22.81 8.19
C PRO A 218 -6.77 -22.27 6.76
N LEU A 219 -6.45 -23.13 5.78
CA LEU A 219 -6.68 -22.84 4.37
C LEU A 219 -8.20 -22.77 4.13
N PHE A 220 -8.70 -21.59 3.75
CA PHE A 220 -10.03 -21.47 3.17
C PHE A 220 -10.03 -22.08 1.76
N CYS A 221 -10.36 -23.36 1.67
CA CYS A 221 -10.66 -24.03 0.40
C CYS A 221 -11.95 -23.46 -0.19
N ILE A 222 -11.83 -22.58 -1.19
CA ILE A 222 -12.94 -22.16 -2.03
C ILE A 222 -13.18 -23.28 -3.06
N VAL A 223 -14.18 -24.13 -2.79
CA VAL A 223 -14.67 -25.11 -3.77
C VAL A 223 -15.42 -24.35 -4.86
N VAL A 224 -14.79 -24.17 -6.02
CA VAL A 224 -15.47 -23.68 -7.22
C VAL A 224 -16.18 -24.87 -7.86
N ALA A 225 -17.49 -24.95 -7.67
CA ALA A 225 -18.32 -25.86 -8.45
C ALA A 225 -18.42 -25.33 -9.89
N SER A 226 -17.87 -26.08 -10.85
CA SER A 226 -18.10 -25.85 -12.28
C SER A 226 -19.52 -26.31 -12.69
N PRO A 227 -20.15 -25.64 -13.67
CA PRO A 227 -21.47 -26.00 -14.18
C PRO A 227 -21.46 -27.24 -15.09
#